data_AF-A0A2E4Y8T4-F1
#
_entry.id   AF-A0A2E4Y8T4-F1
#
_cell.length_a   1.000
_cell.length_b   1.000
_cell.length_c   1.000
_cell.angle_alpha   90.00
_cell.angle_beta   90.00
_cell.angle_gamma   90.00
#
_symmetry.space_group_name_H-M   'P 1'
#
loop_
_entity.id
_entity.type
_entity.pdbx_description
1 polymer ?
#
loop_
_entity_poly.entity_id
_entity_poly.type
_entity_poly.pdbx_seq_one_letter_code
_entity_poly.pdbx_strand_id
1 'polypeptide(L)'
;MIIQRFRTAALLVALCVLTNNFRSAHAQSLVGETLTGVQSASGEYISWREHLIDDPVTAGVNFSGSDGFVMGDIDKDGIEDIVSVHESDSEYDSGSFLEDFVPPIAGHVRIHYGSNDPDLWFNITLAEAEDVPA
;
A
#
# COMPACT_ATOMS: atom_id res chain seq x y z
N MET A 1 39.68 -4.75 -47.24
CA MET A 1 39.70 -3.89 -46.03
C MET A 1 38.41 -3.05 -45.84
N ILE A 2 37.26 -3.48 -46.41
CA ILE A 2 35.96 -2.76 -46.28
C ILE A 2 34.98 -3.56 -45.40
N ILE A 3 34.98 -4.89 -45.51
CA ILE A 3 34.10 -5.81 -44.77
C ILE A 3 34.36 -5.77 -43.24
N GLN A 4 35.60 -5.48 -42.83
CA GLN A 4 36.00 -5.44 -41.42
C GLN A 4 35.47 -4.19 -40.68
N ARG A 5 35.20 -3.09 -41.40
CA ARG A 5 34.66 -1.84 -40.84
C ARG A 5 33.15 -1.89 -40.57
N PHE A 6 32.40 -2.66 -41.36
CA PHE A 6 30.96 -2.85 -41.15
C PHE A 6 30.65 -3.76 -39.95
N ARG A 7 31.52 -4.74 -39.68
CA ARG A 7 31.38 -5.64 -38.51
C ARG A 7 31.58 -4.91 -37.18
N THR A 8 32.52 -3.97 -37.12
CA THR A 8 32.76 -3.15 -35.91
C THR A 8 31.65 -2.14 -35.64
N ALA A 9 31.09 -1.51 -36.68
CA ALA A 9 29.96 -0.59 -36.53
C ALA A 9 28.68 -1.30 -36.05
N ALA A 10 28.37 -2.48 -36.60
CA ALA A 10 27.21 -3.28 -36.17
C ALA A 10 27.36 -3.80 -34.73
N LEU A 11 28.58 -4.16 -34.31
CA LEU A 11 28.86 -4.61 -32.94
C LEU A 11 28.69 -3.48 -31.91
N LEU A 12 29.11 -2.26 -32.25
CA LEU A 12 28.95 -1.07 -31.40
C LEU A 12 27.48 -0.64 -31.25
N VAL A 13 26.69 -0.72 -32.33
CA VAL A 13 25.25 -0.41 -32.27
C VAL A 13 24.50 -1.46 -31.45
N ALA A 14 24.80 -2.75 -31.62
CA ALA A 14 24.22 -3.82 -30.80
C ALA A 14 24.56 -3.66 -29.31
N LEU A 15 25.78 -3.23 -28.99
CA LEU A 15 26.21 -2.97 -27.61
C LEU A 15 25.45 -1.79 -26.98
N CYS A 16 25.22 -0.69 -27.72
CA CYS A 16 24.43 0.45 -27.23
C CYS A 16 22.94 0.15 -27.04
N VAL A 17 22.37 -0.77 -27.82
CA VAL A 17 20.97 -1.21 -27.65
C VAL A 17 20.83 -2.15 -26.45
N LEU A 18 21.84 -2.98 -26.18
CA LEU A 18 21.84 -3.86 -25.00
C LEU A 18 22.03 -3.08 -23.68
N THR A 19 22.78 -1.96 -23.68
CA THR A 19 23.01 -1.18 -22.46
C THR A 19 21.90 -0.17 -22.13
N ASN A 20 21.13 0.30 -23.11
CA ASN A 20 20.05 1.27 -22.87
C ASN A 20 18.74 0.67 -22.32
N ASN A 21 18.58 -0.66 -22.35
CA ASN A 21 17.37 -1.34 -21.86
C ASN A 21 17.42 -1.70 -20.37
N PHE A 22 18.53 -1.45 -19.68
CA PHE A 22 18.63 -1.62 -18.23
C PHE A 22 18.51 -0.27 -17.50
N ARG A 23 17.39 0.42 -17.71
CA ARG A 23 16.91 1.35 -16.69
C ARG A 23 16.03 0.57 -15.75
N SER A 24 16.63 0.01 -14.70
CA SER A 24 15.86 -0.40 -13.54
C SER A 24 15.10 0.82 -13.05
N ALA A 25 13.77 0.80 -13.14
CA ALA A 25 12.96 1.72 -12.37
C ALA A 25 13.25 1.41 -10.90
N HIS A 26 14.13 2.18 -10.27
CA HIS A 26 14.32 2.09 -8.83
C HIS A 26 13.08 2.72 -8.20
N ALA A 27 12.19 1.86 -7.70
CA ALA A 27 11.17 2.29 -6.76
C ALA A 27 11.89 3.03 -5.61
N GLN A 28 11.34 4.17 -5.21
CA GLN A 28 11.82 4.87 -4.03
C GLN A 28 11.72 3.91 -2.83
N SER A 29 12.75 3.90 -1.98
CA SER A 29 12.67 3.14 -0.73
C SER A 29 11.47 3.64 0.07
N LEU A 30 10.65 2.72 0.57
CA LEU A 30 9.52 3.09 1.42
C LEU A 30 10.04 3.89 2.61
N VAL A 31 9.24 4.82 3.12
CA VAL A 31 9.62 5.62 4.30
C VAL A 31 9.94 4.70 5.48
N GLY A 32 9.19 3.61 5.64
CA GLY A 32 9.43 2.60 6.68
C GLY A 32 10.74 1.81 6.54
N GLU A 33 11.33 1.78 5.34
CA GLU A 33 12.63 1.13 5.08
C GLU A 33 13.81 2.09 5.25
N THR A 34 13.53 3.36 5.56
CA THR A 34 14.56 4.38 5.73
C THR A 34 15.00 4.47 7.19
N LEU A 35 16.28 4.25 7.46
CA LEU A 35 16.86 4.45 8.79
C LEU A 35 16.65 5.90 9.24
N THR A 36 16.16 6.08 10.47
CA THR A 36 15.97 7.41 11.04
C THR A 36 17.23 7.84 11.78
N GLY A 37 17.52 9.15 11.73
CA GLY A 37 18.58 9.77 12.54
C GLY A 37 18.08 10.31 13.88
N VAL A 38 16.80 10.16 14.19
CA VAL A 38 16.19 10.70 15.42
C VAL A 38 16.45 9.73 16.57
N GLN A 39 16.88 10.29 17.70
CA GLN A 39 17.09 9.54 18.94
C GLN A 39 16.19 10.06 20.05
N SER A 40 15.80 9.17 20.96
CA SER A 40 15.18 9.50 22.24
C SER A 40 16.13 10.32 23.13
N ALA A 41 15.63 10.82 24.26
CA ALA A 41 16.48 11.48 25.26
C ALA A 41 17.55 10.55 25.87
N SER A 42 17.33 9.23 25.83
CA SER A 42 18.25 8.19 26.31
C SER A 42 19.18 7.63 25.22
N GLY A 43 19.02 8.08 23.97
CA GLY A 43 19.91 7.74 22.85
C GLY A 43 19.45 6.56 21.98
N GLU A 44 18.28 5.97 22.22
CA GLU A 44 17.72 4.95 21.33
C GLU A 44 17.20 5.57 20.02
N TYR A 45 17.41 4.89 18.89
CA TYR A 45 16.84 5.32 17.61
C TYR A 45 15.33 5.10 17.58
N ILE A 46 14.60 6.08 17.06
CA ILE A 46 13.14 5.99 16.85
C ILE A 46 12.91 5.62 15.39
N SER A 47 12.34 4.46 15.10
CA SER A 47 11.99 4.00 13.74
C SER A 47 10.51 3.74 13.58
N TRP A 48 10.02 3.84 12.33
CA TRP A 48 8.64 3.53 11.96
C TRP A 48 8.65 2.35 11.00
N ARG A 49 7.74 1.39 11.21
CA ARG A 49 7.47 0.30 10.26
C ARG A 49 5.99 0.35 9.91
N GLU A 50 5.71 0.22 8.63
CA GLU A 50 4.34 0.11 8.12
C GLU A 50 3.91 -1.36 8.14
N HIS A 51 2.68 -1.62 8.59
CA HIS A 51 2.05 -2.93 8.55
C HIS A 51 0.73 -2.81 7.79
N LEU A 52 0.53 -3.69 6.80
CA LEU A 52 -0.70 -3.71 6.02
C LEU A 52 -1.75 -4.52 6.79
N ILE A 53 -2.74 -3.82 7.33
CA ILE A 53 -3.85 -4.43 8.07
C ILE A 53 -4.94 -4.90 7.08
N ASP A 54 -5.19 -4.11 6.04
CA ASP A 54 -6.24 -4.35 5.05
C ASP A 54 -5.97 -3.60 3.74
N ASP A 55 -6.50 -4.11 2.64
CA ASP A 55 -6.28 -3.54 1.31
C ASP A 55 -7.36 -3.97 0.30
N PRO A 56 -7.53 -3.24 -0.82
CA PRO A 56 -8.57 -3.55 -1.80
C PRO A 56 -8.50 -4.96 -2.42
N VAL A 57 -7.30 -5.51 -2.58
CA VAL A 57 -7.07 -6.82 -3.20
C VAL A 57 -7.49 -7.92 -2.22
N THR A 58 -7.06 -7.84 -0.97
CA THR A 58 -7.41 -8.83 0.06
C THR A 58 -8.87 -8.72 0.48
N ALA A 59 -9.42 -7.50 0.53
CA ALA A 59 -10.81 -7.24 0.87
C ALA A 59 -11.80 -7.64 -0.23
N GLY A 60 -11.40 -7.57 -1.50
CA GLY A 60 -12.33 -7.69 -2.63
C GLY A 60 -13.30 -6.50 -2.77
N VAL A 61 -13.06 -5.43 -2.02
CA VAL A 61 -13.81 -4.16 -2.05
C VAL A 61 -12.81 -3.04 -2.31
N ASN A 62 -13.14 -2.08 -3.17
CA ASN A 62 -12.21 -1.02 -3.57
C ASN A 62 -12.09 0.09 -2.50
N PHE A 63 -11.57 -0.24 -1.32
CA PHE A 63 -11.33 0.74 -0.25
C PHE A 63 -10.26 1.75 -0.64
N SER A 64 -10.59 3.04 -0.57
CA SER A 64 -9.67 4.16 -0.84
C SER A 64 -9.05 4.73 0.45
N GLY A 65 -9.58 4.33 1.62
CA GLY A 65 -9.19 4.79 2.93
C GLY A 65 -10.16 4.31 4.01
N SER A 66 -9.99 4.81 5.23
CA SER A 66 -10.92 4.62 6.35
C SER A 66 -11.16 5.98 7.00
N ASP A 67 -12.41 6.25 7.36
CA ASP A 67 -12.84 7.53 7.95
C ASP A 67 -12.62 7.58 9.47
N GLY A 68 -12.38 6.43 10.08
CA GLY A 68 -12.04 6.31 11.49
C GLY A 68 -11.77 4.88 11.92
N PHE A 69 -11.04 4.75 13.03
CA PHE A 69 -10.83 3.46 13.68
C PHE A 69 -10.79 3.58 15.20
N VAL A 70 -11.05 2.46 15.87
CA VAL A 70 -10.84 2.29 17.31
C VAL A 70 -10.06 1.01 17.57
N MET A 71 -9.21 1.04 18.59
CA MET A 71 -8.42 -0.11 19.04
C MET A 71 -9.08 -0.75 20.27
N GLY A 72 -9.02 -2.07 20.37
CA GLY A 72 -9.34 -2.79 21.59
C GLY A 72 -9.11 -4.29 21.43
N ASP A 73 -8.83 -4.99 22.53
CA ASP A 73 -8.81 -6.46 22.58
C ASP A 73 -10.26 -7.00 22.56
N ILE A 74 -10.81 -7.25 21.37
CA ILE A 74 -12.23 -7.56 21.13
C ILE A 74 -12.49 -9.05 21.42
N ASP A 75 -11.57 -9.93 21.03
CA ASP A 75 -11.71 -11.37 21.22
C ASP A 75 -11.07 -11.92 22.51
N LYS A 76 -10.35 -11.07 23.26
CA LYS A 76 -9.76 -11.35 24.58
C LYS A 76 -8.56 -12.29 24.53
N ASP A 77 -7.79 -12.27 23.45
CA ASP A 77 -6.55 -13.03 23.34
C ASP A 77 -5.33 -12.28 23.91
N GLY A 78 -5.50 -11.01 24.29
CA GLY A 78 -4.46 -10.14 24.82
C GLY A 78 -3.67 -9.37 23.75
N ILE A 79 -4.13 -9.41 22.50
CA ILE A 79 -3.62 -8.64 21.36
C ILE A 79 -4.67 -7.59 21.00
N GLU A 80 -4.23 -6.41 20.60
CA GLU A 80 -5.15 -5.33 20.22
C GLU A 80 -5.71 -5.57 18.82
N ASP A 81 -7.02 -5.48 18.68
CA ASP A 81 -7.75 -5.53 17.42
C ASP A 81 -8.15 -4.12 16.97
N ILE A 82 -8.63 -4.02 15.73
CA ILE A 82 -9.06 -2.75 15.14
C ILE A 82 -10.49 -2.89 14.64
N VAL A 83 -11.36 -1.95 15.01
CA VAL A 83 -12.61 -1.70 14.29
C VAL A 83 -12.42 -0.45 13.44
N SER A 84 -12.68 -0.57 12.15
CA SER A 84 -12.57 0.51 11.17
C SER A 84 -13.90 0.73 10.46
N VAL A 85 -14.10 1.96 9.98
CA VAL A 85 -15.21 2.35 9.11
C VAL A 85 -14.65 2.85 7.79
N HIS A 86 -15.33 2.51 6.68
CA HIS A 86 -14.91 2.86 5.33
C HIS A 86 -16.10 3.33 4.50
N GLU A 87 -15.90 4.41 3.73
CA GLU A 87 -16.72 4.70 2.55
C GLU A 87 -16.14 4.00 1.32
N SER A 88 -16.96 3.27 0.57
CA SER A 88 -16.59 2.73 -0.75
C SER A 88 -16.57 3.81 -1.85
N ASP A 89 -16.81 5.05 -1.48
CA ASP A 89 -16.77 6.19 -2.36
C ASP A 89 -15.30 6.43 -2.77
N SER A 90 -15.10 6.60 -4.07
CA SER A 90 -13.78 6.91 -4.64
C SER A 90 -13.64 8.40 -4.92
N GLU A 91 -14.45 9.26 -4.30
CA GLU A 91 -14.31 10.71 -4.44
C GLU A 91 -13.00 11.20 -3.77
N TYR A 92 -12.35 10.33 -3.00
CA TYR A 92 -10.97 10.47 -2.54
C TYR A 92 -9.88 9.97 -3.53
N ASP A 93 -10.17 9.75 -4.82
CA ASP A 93 -9.09 9.73 -5.83
C ASP A 93 -8.71 11.15 -6.27
N SER A 94 -7.77 11.77 -5.53
CA SER A 94 -7.19 13.06 -5.93
C SER A 94 -6.46 13.04 -7.29
N GLY A 95 -6.32 11.87 -7.93
CA GLY A 95 -5.66 11.69 -9.23
C GLY A 95 -6.57 11.84 -10.45
N SER A 96 -7.88 11.64 -10.33
CA SER A 96 -8.80 11.77 -11.47
C SER A 96 -10.24 12.13 -11.09
N PHE A 97 -10.67 13.34 -11.45
CA PHE A 97 -12.07 13.74 -11.38
C PHE A 97 -12.84 13.12 -12.55
N LEU A 98 -13.88 12.34 -12.25
CA LEU A 98 -14.84 11.85 -13.25
C LEU A 98 -16.12 12.69 -13.15
N GLU A 99 -16.35 13.53 -14.16
CA GLU A 99 -17.38 14.60 -14.18
C GLU A 99 -18.82 14.12 -13.91
N ASP A 100 -19.10 12.82 -13.99
CA ASP A 100 -20.43 12.22 -13.77
C ASP A 100 -20.38 10.87 -13.01
N PHE A 101 -19.29 10.56 -12.30
CA PHE A 101 -19.22 9.32 -11.52
C PHE A 101 -19.90 9.49 -10.16
N VAL A 102 -20.97 8.72 -9.94
CA VAL A 102 -21.57 8.55 -8.61
C VAL A 102 -21.17 7.16 -8.13
N PRO A 103 -20.23 7.04 -7.16
CA PRO A 103 -19.97 5.75 -6.57
C PRO A 103 -21.25 5.22 -5.92
N PRO A 104 -21.49 3.90 -5.94
CA PRO A 104 -22.45 3.32 -5.02
C PRO A 104 -21.97 3.65 -3.59
N ILE A 105 -22.82 4.31 -2.80
CA ILE A 105 -22.57 4.52 -1.38
C ILE A 105 -22.73 3.16 -0.71
N ALA A 106 -21.63 2.57 -0.27
CA ALA A 106 -21.64 1.44 0.63
C ALA A 106 -20.67 1.75 1.77
N GLY A 107 -21.23 1.94 2.95
CA GLY A 107 -20.44 1.98 4.18
C GLY A 107 -20.04 0.56 4.57
N HIS A 108 -18.83 0.40 5.10
CA HIS A 108 -18.36 -0.86 5.66
C HIS A 108 -17.87 -0.64 7.09
N VAL A 109 -18.32 -1.47 8.01
CA VAL A 109 -17.70 -1.62 9.33
C VAL A 109 -16.91 -2.92 9.31
N ARG A 110 -15.62 -2.87 9.59
CA ARG A 110 -14.74 -4.04 9.59
C ARG A 110 -14.08 -4.24 10.94
N ILE A 111 -13.78 -5.50 11.24
CA ILE A 111 -12.93 -5.87 12.37
C ILE A 111 -11.69 -6.53 11.82
N HIS A 112 -10.52 -6.10 12.29
CA HIS A 112 -9.22 -6.65 11.98
C HIS A 112 -8.67 -7.26 13.27
N TYR A 113 -8.70 -8.58 13.35
CA TYR A 113 -8.17 -9.30 14.50
C TYR A 113 -6.65 -9.38 14.40
N GLY A 114 -5.98 -8.90 15.44
CA GLY A 114 -4.53 -8.94 15.56
C GLY A 114 -4.03 -10.37 15.72
N SER A 115 -2.72 -10.55 15.54
CA SER A 115 -2.07 -11.83 15.85
C SER A 115 -0.68 -11.62 16.43
N ASN A 116 -0.04 -12.71 16.85
CA ASN A 116 1.35 -12.67 17.32
C ASN A 116 2.36 -12.34 16.21
N ASP A 117 1.94 -12.38 14.94
CA ASP A 117 2.72 -11.92 13.80
C ASP A 117 2.12 -10.58 13.32
N PRO A 118 2.86 -9.45 13.40
CA PRO A 118 2.33 -8.13 13.04
C PRO A 118 2.01 -7.99 11.55
N ASP A 119 2.44 -8.93 10.71
CA ASP A 119 2.15 -8.98 9.28
C ASP A 119 0.95 -9.90 8.96
N LEU A 120 0.32 -10.51 9.97
CA LEU A 120 -0.87 -11.37 9.81
C LEU A 120 -2.07 -10.83 10.59
N TRP A 121 -3.13 -10.53 9.84
CA TRP A 121 -4.41 -10.03 10.34
C TRP A 121 -5.55 -10.91 9.83
N PHE A 122 -6.55 -11.15 10.68
CA PHE A 122 -7.78 -11.82 10.26
C PHE A 122 -8.92 -10.80 10.17
N ASN A 123 -9.37 -10.53 8.94
CA ASN A 123 -10.33 -9.45 8.68
C ASN A 123 -11.73 -10.00 8.44
N ILE A 124 -12.74 -9.38 9.06
CA ILE A 124 -14.15 -9.66 8.79
C ILE A 124 -14.92 -8.38 8.48
N THR A 125 -15.97 -8.50 7.67
CA THR A 125 -16.96 -7.43 7.48
C THR A 125 -18.08 -7.63 8.48
N LEU A 126 -18.28 -6.65 9.36
CA LEU A 126 -19.34 -6.66 10.37
C LEU A 126 -20.66 -6.15 9.77
N ALA A 127 -20.60 -5.10 8.93
CA ALA A 127 -21.75 -4.51 8.27
C ALA A 127 -21.36 -3.92 6.90
N GLU A 128 -22.28 -3.99 5.95
CA GLU A 128 -22.17 -3.42 4.60
C GLU A 128 -23.56 -3.03 4.10
N ALA A 129 -23.81 -1.73 3.89
CA ALA A 129 -25.00 -1.17 3.25
C ALA A 129 -24.86 0.34 3.01
N GLU A 130 -25.84 0.95 2.35
CA GLU A 130 -25.91 2.42 2.14
C GLU A 130 -26.08 3.20 3.46
N ASP A 131 -26.75 2.61 4.45
CA ASP A 131 -27.00 3.22 5.76
C ASP A 131 -26.01 2.78 6.85
N VAL A 132 -24.97 2.01 6.48
CA VAL A 132 -23.90 1.64 7.40
C VAL A 132 -23.00 2.85 7.65
N PRO A 133 -22.58 3.10 8.90
CA PRO A 133 -21.71 4.21 9.23
C PRO A 133 -20.39 4.17 8.48
N ALA A 134 -19.95 5.37 8.15
CA ALA A 134 -18.68 5.75 7.60
C ALA A 134 -18.10 6.86 8.48
#